data_AF-A0A550GPR9-F1
#
_entry.id   AF-A0A550GPR9-F1
#
_cell.length_a   1.000
_cell.length_b   1.000
_cell.length_c   1.000
_cell.angle_alpha   90.00
_cell.angle_beta   90.00
_cell.angle_gamma   90.00
#
_symmetry.space_group_name_H-M   'P 1'
#
loop_
_entity.id
_entity.type
_entity.pdbx_description
1 polymer ?
#
loop_
_entity_poly.entity_id
_entity_poly.type
_entity_poly.pdbx_seq_one_letter_code
_entity_poly.pdbx_strand_id
1 'polypeptide(L)'
;MAIVKLRDRDAIITKEGLIFRVFGYDHPRGAYICDAEYASAKIFSSKDPRAPRTSLNQIFYKFYNDEGLILISKRYPKYTIYYKLLNKKILGVQISDIFTIRKPEQKLKLIIKEKPTDALIDATQRVFHKIKNASDLSLEDFGVFGSLLHGFY
;
A
#
# COMPACT_ATOMS: atom_id res chain seq x y z
N MET A 1 12.71 20.41 -7.29
CA MET A 1 11.76 19.51 -6.60
C MET A 1 12.52 18.26 -6.20
N ALA A 2 12.51 17.88 -4.93
CA ALA A 2 13.11 16.61 -4.50
C ALA A 2 12.45 15.47 -5.28
N ILE A 3 13.26 14.60 -5.88
CA ILE A 3 12.79 13.42 -6.59
C ILE A 3 12.20 12.49 -5.53
N VAL A 4 10.87 12.39 -5.47
CA VAL A 4 10.20 11.35 -4.68
C VAL A 4 10.59 10.03 -5.30
N LYS A 5 11.44 9.25 -4.62
CA LYS A 5 11.86 7.90 -5.04
C LYS A 5 11.13 6.86 -4.20
N LEU A 6 10.20 6.15 -4.83
CA LEU A 6 9.46 5.03 -4.24
C LEU A 6 10.02 3.70 -4.73
N ARG A 7 9.86 2.67 -3.89
CA ARG A 7 10.26 1.29 -4.16
C ARG A 7 9.03 0.42 -4.32
N ASP A 8 9.23 -0.79 -4.85
CA ASP A 8 8.20 -1.83 -4.81
C ASP A 8 7.63 -1.95 -3.38
N ARG A 9 6.31 -2.07 -3.29
CA ARG A 9 5.52 -2.15 -2.03
C ARG A 9 5.43 -0.90 -1.17
N ASP A 10 6.04 0.22 -1.56
CA ASP A 10 5.66 1.51 -0.97
C ASP A 10 4.18 1.79 -1.28
N ALA A 11 3.47 2.37 -0.31
CA ALA A 11 2.08 2.71 -0.49
C ALA A 11 1.90 4.20 -0.79
N ILE A 12 1.11 4.48 -1.82
CA ILE A 12 0.65 5.81 -2.20
C ILE A 12 -0.81 5.95 -1.77
N ILE A 13 -1.11 7.02 -1.03
CA ILE A 13 -2.46 7.38 -0.64
C ILE A 13 -2.83 8.65 -1.40
N THR A 14 -4.05 8.67 -1.94
CA THR A 14 -4.60 9.81 -2.69
C THR A 14 -5.57 10.62 -1.83
N LYS A 15 -5.90 11.85 -2.25
CA LYS A 15 -6.83 12.73 -1.52
C LYS A 15 -8.24 12.14 -1.39
N GLU A 16 -8.67 11.35 -2.37
CA GLU A 16 -9.99 10.73 -2.41
C GLU A 16 -10.08 9.51 -1.47
N GLY A 17 -8.95 9.01 -0.98
CA GLY A 17 -8.91 7.84 -0.09
C GLY A 17 -8.70 6.50 -0.81
N LEU A 18 -8.14 6.51 -2.02
CA LEU A 18 -7.57 5.30 -2.65
C LEU A 18 -6.15 5.07 -2.12
N ILE A 19 -5.82 3.80 -1.94
CA ILE A 19 -4.50 3.33 -1.55
C ILE A 19 -3.97 2.42 -2.65
N PHE A 20 -2.81 2.80 -3.15
CA PHE A 20 -2.08 2.12 -4.19
C PHE A 20 -0.80 1.53 -3.64
N ARG A 21 -0.44 0.34 -4.09
CA ARG A 21 0.86 -0.27 -3.85
C ARG A 21 1.73 -0.07 -5.08
N VAL A 22 2.88 0.57 -4.94
CA VAL A 22 3.86 0.69 -6.02
C VAL A 22 4.27 -0.71 -6.48
N PHE A 23 4.29 -0.92 -7.80
CA PHE A 23 4.54 -2.21 -8.41
C PHE A 23 5.83 -2.17 -9.22
N GLY A 24 6.84 -2.92 -8.77
CA GLY A 24 8.15 -3.00 -9.41
C GLY A 24 9.00 -1.73 -9.27
N TYR A 25 10.08 -1.68 -10.05
CA TYR A 25 11.10 -0.63 -9.96
C TYR A 25 11.25 0.20 -11.24
N ASP A 26 10.63 -0.22 -12.34
CA ASP A 26 10.65 0.50 -13.61
C ASP A 26 9.35 1.27 -13.79
N HIS A 27 9.47 2.59 -13.93
CA HIS A 27 8.36 3.53 -13.91
C HIS A 27 8.55 4.60 -14.98
N PRO A 28 7.48 5.02 -15.68
CA PRO A 28 7.56 6.13 -16.61
C PRO A 28 7.88 7.44 -15.86
N ARG A 29 8.53 8.38 -16.55
CA ARG A 29 8.91 9.66 -15.96
C ARG A 29 7.67 10.40 -15.41
N GLY A 30 7.71 10.73 -14.11
CA GLY A 30 6.68 11.53 -13.46
C GLY A 30 5.52 10.75 -12.84
N ALA A 31 5.50 9.41 -12.96
CA ALA A 31 4.45 8.58 -12.38
C ALA A 31 5.01 7.27 -11.81
N TYR A 32 4.19 6.59 -11.03
CA TYR A 32 4.44 5.25 -10.52
C TYR A 32 3.39 4.27 -11.03
N ILE A 33 3.83 3.16 -11.62
CA ILE A 33 2.99 1.99 -11.86
C ILE A 33 2.59 1.41 -10.51
N CYS A 34 1.31 1.15 -10.35
CA CYS A 34 0.75 0.70 -9.08
C CYS A 34 -0.28 -0.40 -9.27
N ASP A 35 -0.49 -1.17 -8.22
CA ASP A 35 -1.70 -1.96 -8.00
C ASP A 35 -2.65 -1.17 -7.08
N ALA A 36 -3.96 -1.34 -7.26
CA ALA A 36 -4.96 -0.73 -6.38
C ALA A 36 -5.24 -1.69 -5.22
N GLU A 37 -4.93 -1.29 -3.99
CA GLU A 37 -4.96 -2.21 -2.85
C GLU A 37 -6.18 -2.00 -1.95
N TYR A 38 -6.50 -0.74 -1.64
CA TYR A 38 -7.63 -0.41 -0.78
C TYR A 38 -8.35 0.87 -1.21
N ALA A 39 -9.59 1.02 -0.75
CA ALA A 39 -10.32 2.27 -0.81
C ALA A 39 -11.08 2.55 0.48
N SER A 40 -11.21 3.83 0.84
CA SER A 40 -12.06 4.25 1.95
C SER A 40 -13.53 3.89 1.69
N ALA A 41 -14.26 3.50 2.74
CA ALA A 41 -15.70 3.29 2.71
C ALA A 41 -16.51 4.49 2.17
N LYS A 42 -15.92 5.70 2.15
CA LYS A 42 -16.53 6.91 1.58
C LYS A 42 -16.71 6.85 0.06
N ILE A 43 -15.88 6.08 -0.65
CA ILE A 43 -15.84 6.06 -2.12
C ILE A 43 -16.12 4.69 -2.72
N PHE A 44 -16.03 3.62 -1.91
CA PHE A 44 -16.16 2.25 -2.36
C PHE A 44 -16.60 1.33 -1.22
N SER A 45 -17.42 0.34 -1.55
CA SER A 45 -17.72 -0.82 -0.70
C SER A 45 -17.62 -2.09 -1.55
N SER A 46 -17.07 -3.14 -0.97
CA SER A 46 -16.99 -4.46 -1.61
C SER A 46 -18.10 -5.37 -1.10
N LYS A 47 -18.57 -6.26 -1.96
CA LYS A 47 -19.47 -7.36 -1.60
C LYS A 47 -18.71 -8.58 -1.06
N ASP A 48 -17.39 -8.61 -1.19
CA ASP A 48 -16.57 -9.69 -0.65
C ASP A 48 -16.51 -9.55 0.89
N PRO A 49 -16.95 -10.56 1.65
CA PRO A 49 -16.97 -10.49 3.11
C PRO A 49 -15.58 -10.39 3.73
N ARG A 50 -14.52 -10.69 2.97
CA ARG A 50 -13.11 -10.59 3.39
C ARG A 50 -12.50 -9.23 3.10
N ALA A 51 -13.23 -8.29 2.51
CA ALA A 51 -12.74 -6.96 2.12
C ALA A 51 -12.66 -5.93 3.24
N PRO A 52 -13.61 -5.86 4.19
CA PRO A 52 -13.54 -4.87 5.26
C PRO A 52 -12.21 -4.96 6.02
N ARG A 53 -11.60 -3.81 6.27
CA ARG A 53 -10.46 -3.60 7.18
C ARG A 53 -10.81 -2.45 8.10
N THR A 54 -10.68 -2.66 9.40
CA THR A 54 -11.16 -1.71 10.40
C THR A 54 -10.02 -1.18 11.25
N SER A 55 -10.09 0.10 11.60
CA SER A 55 -9.21 0.69 12.59
C SER A 55 -9.94 1.82 13.28
N LEU A 56 -10.14 1.70 14.61
CA LEU A 56 -10.79 2.65 15.53
C LEU A 56 -12.05 3.36 14.97
N ASN A 57 -11.89 4.30 14.04
CA ASN A 57 -12.98 5.10 13.45
C ASN A 57 -13.04 5.07 11.90
N GLN A 58 -12.30 4.20 11.23
CA GLN A 58 -12.24 4.15 9.77
C GLN A 58 -12.41 2.74 9.23
N ILE A 59 -13.17 2.64 8.14
CA ILE A 59 -13.35 1.41 7.37
C ILE A 59 -12.73 1.62 5.99
N PHE A 60 -11.85 0.70 5.63
CA PHE A 60 -11.32 0.55 4.29
C PHE A 60 -11.77 -0.80 3.73
N TYR A 61 -11.89 -0.89 2.41
CA TYR A 61 -12.14 -2.14 1.71
C TYR A 61 -10.92 -2.51 0.89
N LYS A 62 -10.42 -3.71 1.10
CA LYS A 62 -9.44 -4.32 0.20
C LYS A 62 -10.14 -4.63 -1.12
N PHE A 63 -9.51 -4.27 -2.23
CA PHE A 63 -10.01 -4.71 -3.53
C PHE A 63 -9.75 -6.21 -3.73
N TYR A 64 -10.76 -6.91 -4.23
CA TYR A 64 -10.64 -8.26 -4.76
C TYR A 64 -10.94 -8.29 -6.26
N ASN A 65 -10.36 -9.26 -6.95
CA ASN A 65 -10.54 -9.45 -8.39
C ASN A 65 -10.27 -8.15 -9.18
N ASP A 66 -11.26 -7.66 -9.93
CA ASP A 66 -11.20 -6.48 -10.78
C ASP A 66 -11.85 -5.24 -10.15
N GLU A 67 -12.25 -5.28 -8.87
CA GLU A 67 -12.95 -4.18 -8.20
C GLU A 67 -12.20 -2.85 -8.29
N GLY A 68 -10.89 -2.87 -8.00
CA GLY A 68 -10.05 -1.68 -8.06
C GLY A 68 -9.96 -1.11 -9.48
N LEU A 69 -9.79 -1.97 -10.47
CA LEU A 69 -9.72 -1.58 -11.88
C LEU A 69 -11.06 -1.00 -12.38
N ILE A 70 -12.18 -1.62 -12.02
CA ILE A 70 -13.53 -1.13 -12.35
C ILE A 70 -13.79 0.23 -11.70
N LEU A 71 -13.49 0.38 -10.41
CA LEU A 71 -13.71 1.65 -9.71
C LEU A 71 -12.88 2.77 -10.33
N ILE A 72 -11.59 2.52 -10.54
CA ILE A 72 -10.65 3.52 -11.03
C ILE A 72 -10.98 3.91 -12.47
N SER A 73 -11.21 2.94 -13.36
CA SER A 73 -11.55 3.23 -14.75
C SER A 73 -12.84 4.04 -14.88
N LYS A 74 -13.84 3.80 -14.02
CA LYS A 74 -15.14 4.50 -14.07
C LYS A 74 -15.16 5.85 -13.36
N ARG A 75 -14.53 5.97 -12.19
CA ARG A 75 -14.67 7.16 -11.32
C ARG A 75 -13.40 7.98 -11.19
N TYR A 76 -12.23 7.38 -11.38
CA TYR A 76 -10.95 8.05 -11.18
C TYR A 76 -9.96 7.76 -12.33
N PRO A 77 -10.32 7.99 -13.60
CA PRO A 77 -9.49 7.60 -14.75
C PRO A 77 -8.12 8.27 -14.78
N LYS A 78 -7.92 9.36 -14.02
CA LYS A 78 -6.61 9.99 -13.81
C LYS A 78 -5.57 9.08 -13.15
N TYR A 79 -6.00 8.03 -12.42
CA TYR A 79 -5.11 7.02 -11.84
C TYR A 79 -4.80 5.88 -12.82
N THR A 80 -4.75 6.22 -14.11
CA THR A 80 -4.24 5.35 -15.16
C THR A 80 -3.15 6.08 -15.92
N ILE A 81 -2.09 5.36 -16.27
CA ILE A 81 -0.96 5.87 -17.04
C ILE A 81 -0.74 5.00 -18.27
N TYR A 82 -0.37 5.64 -19.38
CA TYR A 82 -0.04 4.91 -20.60
C TYR A 82 1.35 4.30 -20.47
N TYR A 83 1.43 2.97 -20.54
CA TYR A 83 2.70 2.24 -20.45
C TYR A 83 3.11 1.73 -21.83
N LYS A 84 4.16 2.35 -22.37
CA LYS A 84 4.61 2.18 -23.75
C LYS A 84 4.90 0.72 -24.11
N LEU A 85 5.54 -0.03 -23.21
CA LEU A 85 5.91 -1.43 -23.46
C LEU A 85 4.70 -2.35 -23.68
N LEU A 86 3.56 -2.05 -23.03
CA LEU A 86 2.33 -2.82 -23.19
C LEU A 86 1.35 -2.20 -24.20
N ASN A 87 1.64 -1.00 -24.71
CA ASN A 87 0.73 -0.20 -25.53
C ASN A 87 -0.68 -0.08 -24.91
N LYS A 88 -0.76 0.05 -23.59
CA LYS A 88 -2.03 0.05 -22.83
C LYS A 88 -1.98 1.05 -21.68
N LYS A 89 -3.16 1.51 -21.26
CA LYS A 89 -3.32 2.21 -19.98
C LYS A 89 -3.34 1.18 -18.85
N ILE A 90 -2.49 1.39 -17.86
CA ILE A 90 -2.41 0.57 -16.65
C ILE A 90 -2.62 1.45 -15.42
N LEU A 91 -2.88 0.84 -14.27
CA LEU A 91 -3.03 1.57 -13.02
C LEU A 91 -1.70 2.24 -12.64
N GLY A 92 -1.79 3.50 -12.24
CA GLY A 92 -0.63 4.27 -11.84
C GLY A 92 -0.98 5.66 -11.36
N VAL A 93 -0.09 6.26 -10.59
CA VAL A 93 -0.32 7.55 -9.94
C VAL A 93 0.77 8.53 -10.37
N GLN A 94 0.36 9.71 -10.84
CA GLN A 94 1.28 10.81 -11.12
C GLN A 94 1.87 11.34 -9.82
N ILE A 95 3.13 11.77 -9.83
CA ILE A 95 3.80 12.30 -8.62
C ILE A 95 3.01 13.49 -8.03
N SER A 96 2.38 14.30 -8.88
CA SER A 96 1.54 15.44 -8.46
C SER A 96 0.26 15.05 -7.72
N ASP A 97 -0.22 13.82 -7.88
CA ASP A 97 -1.46 13.33 -7.26
C ASP A 97 -1.20 12.54 -5.96
N ILE A 98 0.06 12.34 -5.59
CA ILE A 98 0.44 11.67 -4.33
C ILE A 98 0.08 12.60 -3.17
N PHE A 99 -0.82 12.16 -2.30
CA PHE A 99 -1.17 12.89 -1.08
C PHE A 99 -0.29 12.49 0.10
N THR A 100 -0.15 11.17 0.34
CA THR A 100 0.67 10.63 1.43
C THR A 100 1.40 9.39 0.94
N ILE A 101 2.62 9.18 1.45
CA ILE A 101 3.40 7.96 1.22
C ILE A 101 3.53 7.22 2.56
N ARG A 102 3.43 5.89 2.52
CA ARG A 102 3.80 5.02 3.64
C ARG A 102 4.80 4.00 3.18
N LYS A 103 5.91 3.89 3.91
CA LYS A 103 7.02 2.99 3.57
C LYS A 103 7.04 1.76 4.49
N PRO A 104 7.15 0.54 3.95
CA PRO A 104 7.18 -0.69 4.73
C PRO A 104 8.20 -0.72 5.86
N GLU A 105 9.42 -0.26 5.59
CA GLU A 105 10.53 -0.27 6.54
C GLU A 105 10.29 0.71 7.70
N GLN A 106 9.65 1.85 7.42
CA GLN A 106 9.36 2.85 8.43
C GLN A 106 8.28 2.35 9.40
N LYS A 107 7.23 1.71 8.87
CA LYS A 107 6.17 1.16 9.73
C LYS A 107 6.67 0.00 10.57
N LEU A 108 7.49 -0.89 10.03
CA LEU A 108 8.08 -1.97 10.82
C LEU A 108 8.96 -1.43 11.95
N LYS A 109 9.79 -0.39 11.69
CA LYS A 109 10.59 0.26 12.73
C LYS A 109 9.75 0.80 13.89
N LEU A 110 8.55 1.31 13.61
CA LEU A 110 7.61 1.74 14.66
C LEU A 110 7.07 0.53 15.44
N ILE A 111 6.62 -0.51 14.72
CA ILE A 111 6.10 -1.75 15.31
C ILE A 111 7.11 -2.39 16.26
N ILE A 112 8.40 -2.45 15.91
CA ILE A 112 9.44 -3.07 16.75
C ILE A 112 9.76 -2.24 18.01
N LYS A 113 9.57 -0.91 17.97
CA LYS A 113 9.88 -0.03 19.11
C LYS A 113 8.79 -0.03 20.18
N GLU A 114 7.55 -0.34 19.80
CA GLU A 114 6.39 -0.28 20.68
C GLU A 114 6.11 -1.64 21.32
N LYS A 115 5.43 -1.65 22.47
CA LYS A 115 4.91 -2.90 23.04
C LYS A 115 3.77 -3.42 22.17
N PRO A 116 3.62 -4.75 22.00
CA PRO A 116 2.49 -5.31 21.28
C PRO A 116 1.16 -4.81 21.84
N THR A 117 0.33 -4.25 20.95
CA THR A 117 -1.03 -3.80 21.27
C THR A 117 -2.05 -4.92 21.12
N ASP A 118 -1.73 -5.93 20.33
CA ASP A 118 -2.58 -7.09 20.05
C ASP A 118 -1.75 -8.28 19.53
N ALA A 119 -2.45 -9.40 19.29
CA ALA A 119 -1.85 -10.67 18.87
C ALA A 119 -1.19 -10.62 17.48
N LEU A 120 -1.66 -9.78 16.55
CA LEU A 120 -1.06 -9.65 15.22
C LEU A 120 0.27 -8.90 15.30
N ILE A 121 0.32 -7.82 16.09
CA ILE A 121 1.54 -7.08 16.35
C ILE A 121 2.56 -7.95 17.09
N ASP A 122 2.13 -8.67 18.13
CA ASP A 122 2.98 -9.62 18.85
C ASP A 122 3.55 -10.70 17.90
N ALA A 123 2.70 -11.32 17.07
CA ALA A 123 3.14 -12.32 16.11
C ALA A 123 4.14 -11.74 15.10
N THR A 124 3.92 -10.51 14.63
CA THR A 124 4.85 -9.80 13.73
C THR A 124 6.21 -9.60 14.39
N GLN A 125 6.25 -9.10 15.63
CA GLN A 125 7.49 -8.92 16.38
C GLN A 125 8.21 -10.25 16.59
N ARG A 126 7.49 -11.31 16.98
CA ARG A 126 8.07 -12.65 17.18
C ARG A 126 8.66 -13.23 15.90
N VAL A 127 7.99 -13.09 14.76
CA VAL A 127 8.50 -13.54 13.46
C VAL A 127 9.78 -12.78 13.11
N PHE A 128 9.77 -11.45 13.24
CA PHE A 128 10.96 -10.63 13.01
C PHE A 128 12.14 -11.08 13.88
N HIS A 129 11.95 -11.23 15.20
CA HIS A 129 13.01 -11.65 16.10
C HIS A 129 13.54 -13.06 15.82
N LYS A 130 12.67 -14.00 15.42
CA LYS A 130 13.11 -15.34 15.01
C LYS A 130 14.03 -15.30 13.79
N ILE A 131 13.69 -14.52 12.77
CA ILE A 131 14.52 -14.40 11.56
C ILE A 131 15.81 -13.66 11.87
N LYS A 132 15.73 -12.55 12.61
CA LYS A 132 16.91 -11.76 13.02
C LYS A 132 17.90 -12.59 13.82
N ASN A 133 17.42 -13.44 14.74
CA ASN A 133 18.31 -14.27 15.56
C ASN A 133 18.94 -15.44 14.78
N ALA A 134 18.41 -15.76 13.60
CA ALA A 134 18.85 -16.88 12.76
C ALA A 134 19.59 -16.43 11.49
N SER A 135 19.88 -15.13 11.33
CA SER A 135 20.53 -14.57 10.13
C SER A 135 21.34 -13.31 10.47
N ASP A 136 22.17 -12.85 9.52
CA ASP A 136 22.90 -11.58 9.63
C ASP A 136 22.05 -10.36 9.22
N LEU A 137 20.73 -10.55 9.04
CA LEU A 137 19.82 -9.48 8.62
C LEU A 137 19.51 -8.53 9.77
N SER A 138 19.46 -7.24 9.43
CA SER A 138 19.17 -6.13 10.33
C SER A 138 17.72 -5.67 10.19
N LEU A 139 17.27 -4.75 11.05
CA LEU A 139 15.91 -4.19 10.97
C LEU A 139 15.69 -3.41 9.66
N GLU A 140 16.76 -2.90 9.08
CA GLU A 140 16.80 -2.12 7.84
C GLU A 140 16.47 -2.96 6.61
N ASP A 141 16.62 -4.28 6.69
CA ASP A 141 16.41 -5.22 5.58
C ASP A 141 14.94 -5.68 5.46
N PHE A 142 14.08 -5.28 6.40
CA PHE A 142 12.69 -5.71 6.47
C PHE A 142 11.70 -4.56 6.34
N GLY A 143 10.46 -4.92 6.03
CA GLY A 143 9.31 -4.02 6.06
C GLY A 143 8.00 -4.80 6.18
N VAL A 144 6.93 -4.08 6.53
CA VAL A 144 5.56 -4.63 6.56
C VAL A 144 4.69 -3.93 5.53
N PHE A 145 3.80 -4.69 4.87
CA PHE A 145 2.93 -4.19 3.81
C PHE A 145 1.48 -4.62 4.05
N GLY A 146 0.56 -4.20 3.16
CA GLY A 146 -0.86 -4.48 3.29
C GLY A 146 -1.48 -3.79 4.51
N SER A 147 -2.49 -4.42 5.10
CA SER A 147 -3.24 -3.90 6.26
C SER A 147 -2.35 -3.43 7.40
N LEU A 148 -1.27 -4.17 7.66
CA LEU A 148 -0.32 -3.87 8.73
C LEU A 148 0.47 -2.56 8.50
N LEU A 149 0.83 -2.28 7.25
CA LEU A 149 1.43 -0.98 6.87
C LEU A 149 0.50 0.18 7.22
N HIS A 150 -0.80 -0.06 7.09
CA HIS A 150 -1.79 0.98 7.27
C HIS A 150 -2.40 1.08 8.66
N GLY A 151 -2.20 0.08 9.52
CA GLY A 151 -2.78 0.03 10.86
C GLY A 151 -4.30 -0.18 10.86
N PHE A 152 -4.84 -0.75 9.77
CA PHE A 152 -6.20 -1.28 9.70
C PHE A 152 -6.10 -2.76 9.39
N TYR A 153 -6.66 -3.66 10.19
CA TYR A 153 -6.68 -5.09 9.89
C TYR A 153 -8.02 -5.71 10.26
#